data_AF-A0A6I4K491-F1
#
_entry.id   AF-A0A6I4K491-F1
#
_cell.length_a   1.000
_cell.length_b   1.000
_cell.length_c   1.000
_cell.angle_alpha   90.00
_cell.angle_beta   90.00
_cell.angle_gamma   90.00
#
_symmetry.space_group_name_H-M   'P 1'
#
loop_
_entity.id
_entity.type
_entity.pdbx_description
1 polymer ?
#
loop_
_entity_poly.entity_id
_entity_poly.type
_entity_poly.pdbx_seq_one_letter_code
_entity_poly.pdbx_strand_id
1 'polypeptide(L)'
;MHMLVTPMRVRGLALTAQERRRFPAIRGNVMVNSENNVELGRSANVARVEVGMPLEPDPLPRLLDATLAGMAVTGFVLSGIEYIDGCAYAQSWWCRLE
;
A
#
# COMPACT_ATOMS: atom_id res chain seq x y z
N MET A 1 -5.54 12.64 -6.94
CA MET A 1 -4.40 13.40 -6.36
C MET A 1 -3.25 12.42 -6.33
N HIS A 2 -2.16 12.72 -7.04
CA HIS A 2 -1.02 11.80 -7.07
C HIS A 2 -0.23 11.91 -5.76
N MET A 3 0.17 10.76 -5.25
CA MET A 3 1.04 10.63 -4.08
C MET A 3 2.30 9.87 -4.48
N LEU A 4 3.37 10.09 -3.74
CA LEU A 4 4.56 9.24 -3.76
C LEU A 4 4.40 8.14 -2.71
N VAL A 5 4.37 6.90 -3.16
CA VAL A 5 4.19 5.72 -2.32
C VAL A 5 5.50 4.95 -2.23
N THR A 6 5.92 4.62 -1.02
CA THR A 6 7.11 3.81 -0.76
C THR A 6 6.75 2.65 0.16
N PRO A 7 6.89 1.39 -0.28
CA PRO A 7 6.78 0.24 0.62
C PRO A 7 7.75 0.38 1.79
N MET A 8 7.29 0.02 2.98
CA MET A 8 8.13 -0.01 4.18
C MET A 8 8.52 -1.44 4.55
N ARG A 9 7.91 -2.44 3.93
CA ARG A 9 8.28 -3.84 4.06
C ARG A 9 8.28 -4.51 2.68
N VAL A 10 9.03 -5.59 2.54
CA VAL A 10 9.01 -6.45 1.35
C VAL A 10 8.80 -7.87 1.84
N ARG A 11 7.67 -8.49 1.46
CA ARG A 11 7.26 -9.82 1.95
C ARG A 11 7.37 -9.91 3.48
N GLY A 12 6.86 -8.90 4.17
CA GLY A 12 6.86 -8.85 5.63
C GLY A 12 8.18 -8.48 6.29
N LEU A 13 9.29 -8.31 5.55
CA LEU A 13 10.56 -7.85 6.10
C LEU A 13 10.63 -6.32 6.10
N ALA A 14 10.84 -5.71 7.26
CA ALA A 14 10.94 -4.25 7.37
C ALA A 14 12.18 -3.74 6.64
N LEU A 15 11.99 -2.80 5.72
CA LEU A 15 13.08 -2.08 5.09
C LEU A 15 13.73 -1.14 6.09
N THR A 16 15.06 -1.05 6.05
CA THR A 16 15.83 -0.06 6.80
C THR A 16 15.53 1.36 6.31
N ALA A 17 15.91 2.36 7.11
CA ALA A 17 15.74 3.76 6.72
C ALA A 17 16.55 4.15 5.46
N GLN A 18 17.66 3.45 5.16
CA GLN A 18 18.44 3.69 3.96
C GLN A 18 17.78 3.06 2.73
N GLU A 19 17.29 1.82 2.83
CA GLU A 19 16.56 1.15 1.76
C GLU A 19 15.29 1.92 1.38
N ARG A 20 14.50 2.36 2.37
CA ARG A 20 13.30 3.19 2.10
C ARG A 20 13.63 4.48 1.37
N ARG A 21 14.76 5.12 1.69
CA ARG A 21 15.19 6.37 1.01
C ARG A 21 15.65 6.14 -0.42
N ARG A 22 16.19 4.96 -0.72
CA ARG A 22 16.67 4.59 -2.07
C ARG A 22 15.60 3.94 -2.93
N PHE A 23 14.51 3.47 -2.31
CA PHE A 23 13.41 2.84 -3.02
C PHE A 23 12.78 3.85 -3.99
N PRO A 24 12.70 3.55 -5.31
CA PRO A 24 12.04 4.42 -6.27
C PRO A 24 10.57 4.60 -5.89
N ALA A 25 10.18 5.82 -5.53
CA ALA A 25 8.81 6.08 -5.10
C ALA A 25 7.83 5.84 -6.26
N ILE A 26 6.74 5.16 -5.96
CA ILE A 26 5.68 4.85 -6.92
C ILE A 26 4.71 6.03 -6.92
N ARG A 27 4.57 6.69 -8.07
CA ARG A 27 3.63 7.80 -8.23
C ARG A 27 2.26 7.27 -8.65
N GLY A 28 1.22 7.55 -7.88
CA GLY A 28 -0.13 7.08 -8.20
C GLY A 28 -1.21 7.67 -7.29
N ASN A 29 -2.47 7.41 -7.62
CA ASN A 29 -3.61 7.74 -6.77
C ASN A 29 -3.78 6.63 -5.72
N VAL A 30 -3.63 6.98 -4.44
CA VAL A 30 -3.92 6.05 -3.33
C VAL A 30 -5.41 6.09 -3.05
N MET A 31 -6.08 4.94 -3.18
CA MET A 31 -7.48 4.77 -2.85
C MET A 31 -7.63 3.76 -1.71
N VAL A 32 -8.60 4.01 -0.82
CA VAL A 32 -9.01 3.05 0.21
C VAL A 32 -10.52 2.93 0.15
N ASN A 33 -11.01 1.71 -0.11
CA ASN A 33 -12.42 1.44 -0.30
C ASN A 33 -12.84 0.26 0.59
N SER A 34 -14.07 0.32 1.13
CA SER A 34 -14.65 -0.84 1.80
C SER A 34 -15.16 -1.82 0.75
N GLU A 35 -14.59 -3.02 0.72
CA GLU A 35 -14.91 -4.06 -0.25
C GLU A 35 -15.27 -5.37 0.46
N ASN A 36 -16.14 -6.17 -0.13
CA ASN A 36 -16.31 -7.56 0.30
C ASN A 36 -15.08 -8.34 -0.11
N ASN A 37 -14.29 -8.76 0.87
CA ASN A 37 -13.01 -9.41 0.63
C ASN A 37 -13.12 -10.91 0.90
N VAL A 38 -12.80 -11.71 -0.13
CA VAL A 38 -12.93 -13.18 -0.08
C VAL A 38 -11.84 -13.76 0.82
N GLU A 39 -10.62 -13.23 0.74
CA GLU A 39 -9.45 -13.70 1.48
C GLU A 39 -9.63 -13.53 3.00
N LEU A 40 -10.34 -12.49 3.44
CA LEU A 40 -10.64 -12.21 4.85
C LEU A 40 -12.01 -12.74 5.30
N GLY A 41 -12.88 -13.18 4.38
CA GLY A 41 -14.23 -13.65 4.69
C GLY A 41 -15.17 -12.58 5.26
N ARG A 42 -14.85 -11.29 5.09
CA ARG A 42 -15.65 -10.15 5.57
C ARG A 42 -15.45 -8.90 4.72
N SER A 43 -16.29 -7.88 4.92
CA SER A 43 -15.98 -6.55 4.39
C SER A 43 -14.73 -5.99 5.07
N ALA A 44 -13.83 -5.41 4.29
CA ALA A 44 -12.59 -4.84 4.77
C ALA A 44 -12.23 -3.59 3.96
N ASN A 45 -11.47 -2.69 4.57
CA ASN A 45 -10.85 -1.60 3.84
C ASN A 45 -9.72 -2.17 2.99
N VAL A 46 -9.76 -1.93 1.68
CA VAL A 46 -8.76 -2.37 0.73
C VAL A 46 -8.11 -1.13 0.16
N ALA A 47 -6.78 -1.02 0.32
CA ALA A 47 -6.02 0.03 -0.30
C ALA A 47 -5.39 -0.44 -1.61
N ARG A 48 -5.39 0.45 -2.61
CA ARG A 48 -4.76 0.25 -3.93
C ARG A 48 -4.07 1.53 -4.41
N VAL A 49 -3.09 1.36 -5.30
CA VAL A 49 -2.42 2.47 -5.97
C VAL A 49 -2.75 2.39 -7.46
N GLU A 50 -3.43 3.39 -8.00
CA GLU A 50 -3.81 3.43 -9.43
C GLU A 50 -2.95 4.46 -10.18
N VAL A 51 -2.32 4.05 -11.28
CA VAL A 51 -1.43 4.90 -12.09
C VAL A 51 -2.13 5.64 -13.24
N GLY A 52 -3.42 5.36 -13.47
CA GLY A 52 -4.30 6.17 -14.32
C GLY A 52 -4.40 5.74 -15.79
N MET A 53 -3.65 4.73 -16.23
CA MET A 53 -3.83 4.13 -17.54
C MET A 53 -4.83 2.96 -17.48
N PRO A 54 -5.92 2.97 -18.27
CA PRO A 54 -6.82 1.83 -18.36
C PRO A 54 -6.02 0.62 -18.84
N LEU A 55 -6.03 -0.48 -18.07
CA LEU A 55 -5.33 -1.75 -18.32
C LEU A 55 -3.89 -1.86 -17.80
N GLU A 56 -3.28 -0.80 -17.25
CA GLU A 56 -1.99 -0.96 -16.58
C GLU A 56 -2.19 -1.62 -15.21
N PRO A 57 -1.44 -2.68 -14.87
CA PRO A 57 -1.59 -3.32 -13.57
C PRO A 57 -1.22 -2.36 -12.45
N ASP A 58 -1.92 -2.47 -11.32
CA ASP A 58 -1.55 -1.73 -10.12
C ASP A 58 -0.08 -2.03 -9.75
N PRO A 59 0.75 -1.02 -9.49
CA PRO A 59 2.18 -1.18 -9.22
C PRO A 59 2.47 -1.85 -7.87
N LEU A 60 1.47 -1.99 -7.00
CA LEU A 60 1.54 -2.70 -5.73
C LEU A 60 0.37 -3.68 -5.62
N PRO A 61 0.56 -4.84 -4.95
CA PRO A 61 -0.55 -5.69 -4.56
C PRO A 61 -1.59 -4.92 -3.73
N ARG A 62 -2.84 -5.36 -3.73
CA ARG A 62 -3.85 -4.77 -2.84
C ARG A 62 -3.46 -4.96 -1.38
N LEU A 63 -3.54 -3.90 -0.58
CA LEU A 63 -3.33 -3.95 0.86
C LEU A 63 -4.68 -4.19 1.54
N LEU A 64 -4.92 -5.42 1.96
CA LEU A 64 -6.16 -5.86 2.59
C LEU A 64 -6.17 -5.45 4.07
N ASP A 65 -7.38 -5.20 4.59
CA ASP A 65 -7.60 -4.71 5.96
C ASP A 65 -6.75 -3.46 6.27
N ALA A 66 -6.66 -2.56 5.30
CA ALA A 66 -5.85 -1.36 5.37
C ALA A 66 -6.33 -0.45 6.52
N THR A 67 -5.38 -0.08 7.37
CA THR A 67 -5.57 0.83 8.51
C THR A 67 -4.58 1.98 8.44
N LEU A 68 -5.00 3.15 8.91
CA LEU A 68 -4.11 4.29 9.10
C LEU A 68 -3.23 4.03 10.33
N ALA A 69 -1.96 3.67 10.10
CA ALA A 69 -1.01 3.34 11.17
C ALA A 69 -0.28 4.58 11.70
N GLY A 70 -0.22 5.66 10.92
CA GLY A 70 0.38 6.92 11.33
C GLY A 70 0.06 8.03 10.32
N MET A 71 0.00 9.27 10.78
CA MET A 71 -0.29 10.42 9.95
C MET A 71 0.51 11.64 10.41
N ALA A 72 1.00 12.39 9.43
CA ALA A 72 1.62 13.70 9.60
C ALA A 72 1.04 14.65 8.55
N VAL A 73 1.43 15.93 8.61
CA VAL A 73 0.89 16.98 7.74
C VAL A 73 1.05 16.66 6.25
N THR A 74 2.18 16.05 5.85
CA THR A 74 2.53 15.83 4.43
C THR A 74 2.43 14.36 3.99
N GLY A 75 1.93 13.47 4.85
CA GLY A 75 1.84 12.06 4.50
C GLY A 75 1.30 11.19 5.62
N PHE A 76 1.07 9.94 5.28
CA PHE A 76 0.52 8.93 6.16
C PHE A 76 1.11 7.56 5.87
N VAL A 77 0.88 6.63 6.79
CA VAL A 77 1.25 5.23 6.64
C VAL A 77 -0.02 4.40 6.66
N LEU A 78 -0.23 3.63 5.59
CA LEU A 78 -1.22 2.55 5.59
C LEU A 78 -0.52 1.25 5.96
N SER A 79 -1.16 0.45 6.81
CA SER A 79 -0.71 -0.91 7.13
C SER A 79 -1.84 -1.90 6.92
N GLY A 80 -1.50 -3.11 6.51
CA GLY A 80 -2.45 -4.18 6.25
C GLY A 80 -1.74 -5.46 5.81
N ILE A 81 -2.43 -6.26 5.01
CA ILE A 81 -1.94 -7.56 4.54
C ILE A 81 -1.90 -7.55 3.01
N GLU A 82 -0.74 -7.87 2.44
CA GLU A 82 -0.63 -8.21 1.02
C GLU A 82 -0.56 -9.72 0.87
N TYR A 83 -1.34 -10.27 -0.07
CA TYR A 83 -1.19 -11.66 -0.50
C TYR A 83 -0.26 -11.72 -1.70
N ILE A 84 0.90 -12.36 -1.52
CA ILE A 84 1.93 -12.49 -2.57
C ILE A 84 2.33 -13.95 -2.63
N ASP A 85 2.25 -14.55 -3.82
CA ASP A 85 2.63 -15.95 -4.09
C ASP A 85 1.98 -16.96 -3.12
N GLY A 86 0.70 -16.74 -2.77
CA GLY A 86 -0.06 -17.60 -1.86
C GLY A 86 0.25 -17.39 -0.36
N CYS A 87 1.11 -16.45 0.00
CA CYS A 87 1.42 -16.12 1.39
C CYS A 87 0.86 -14.74 1.78
N ALA A 88 0.35 -14.65 3.01
CA ALA A 88 -0.08 -13.40 3.61
C ALA A 88 1.09 -12.71 4.32
N TYR A 89 1.40 -11.47 3.94
CA TYR A 89 2.47 -10.69 4.54
C TYR A 89 1.93 -9.40 5.15
N ALA A 90 2.30 -9.15 6.41
CA ALA A 90 2.10 -7.84 7.02
C ALA A 90 2.91 -6.79 6.27
N GLN A 91 2.24 -5.75 5.79
CA GLN A 91 2.79 -4.76 4.88
C GLN A 91 2.40 -3.35 5.28
N SER A 92 3.23 -2.39 4.86
CA SER A 92 2.99 -0.98 5.14
C SER A 92 3.48 -0.11 3.99
N TRP A 93 2.72 0.93 3.67
CA TRP A 93 3.03 1.91 2.63
C TRP A 93 3.18 3.28 3.26
N TRP A 94 4.29 3.94 2.98
CA TRP A 94 4.46 5.36 3.29
C TRP A 94 4.00 6.19 2.10
N CYS A 95 2.85 6.84 2.25
CA CYS A 95 2.20 7.68 1.25
C CYS A 95 2.45 9.14 1.60
N ARG A 96 3.05 9.90 0.69
CA ARG A 96 3.33 11.33 0.91
C ARG A 96 2.94 12.17 -0.30
N LEU A 97 2.68 13.44 -0.06
CA LEU A 97 2.51 14.42 -1.13
C LEU A 97 3.79 14.47 -1.98
N GLU A 98 3.61 14.70 -3.29
CA GLU A 98 4.70 14.97 -4.24
C GLU A 98 5.44 16.27 -3.87
#